data_AF-A0A938M4C9-F1
#
_entry.id   AF-A0A938M4C9-F1
#
_cell.length_a   1.000
_cell.length_b   1.000
_cell.length_c   1.000
_cell.angle_alpha   90.00
_cell.angle_beta   90.00
_cell.angle_gamma   90.00
#
_symmetry.space_group_name_H-M   'P 1'
#
loop_
_entity.id
_entity.type
_entity.pdbx_description
1 polymer ?
#
loop_
_entity_poly.entity_id
_entity_poly.type
_entity_poly.pdbx_seq_one_letter_code
_entity_poly.pdbx_strand_id
1 'polypeptide(L)'
;ERSSDERCVYPYFIPGNMLLIATLERLAEMYEHEDIAKLAKAGREAVYRHAVVEDREFGPMFAFEVGDDGAFLLYDHSDIPNLISATRFGFCAQDDPIYQNTLKFIYSARNQGYRGTMDGKYGELCDGSKTMPYSPWPLGAMSHLMSCCASREEARRLVEWLRECLTPSLQLPEIVDKHTGQPIQRYWFGWPTAMMLMAYVETLCGVKLGKDIRLEPLAPAGWDEYRSPILTIRGERFQVVVKDGKASKAAV
;
A
#
# COMPACT_ATOMS: atom_id res chain seq x y z
N GLU A 1 -10.97 -2.22 12.33
CA GLU A 1 -11.29 -2.77 10.99
C GLU A 1 -9.98 -2.84 10.20
N ARG A 2 -9.91 -3.75 9.24
CA ARG A 2 -8.81 -3.83 8.27
C ARG A 2 -8.92 -2.68 7.28
N SER A 3 -7.93 -2.56 6.39
CA SER A 3 -8.00 -1.65 5.25
C SER A 3 -9.05 -2.03 4.21
N SER A 4 -9.52 -3.29 4.20
CA SER A 4 -10.62 -3.76 3.35
C SER A 4 -12.02 -3.44 3.88
N ASP A 5 -12.11 -2.60 4.93
CA ASP A 5 -13.35 -2.31 5.68
C ASP A 5 -13.96 -3.55 6.39
N GLU A 6 -13.27 -4.68 6.40
CA GLU A 6 -13.68 -5.86 7.14
C GLU A 6 -13.31 -5.80 8.62
N ARG A 7 -14.11 -6.45 9.47
CA ARG A 7 -13.78 -6.60 10.88
C ARG A 7 -12.58 -7.53 11.06
N CYS A 8 -11.61 -7.10 11.87
CA CYS A 8 -10.49 -7.97 12.26
C CYS A 8 -10.98 -9.19 13.04
N VAL A 9 -10.32 -10.34 12.86
CA VAL A 9 -10.54 -11.54 13.67
C VAL A 9 -9.93 -11.34 15.06
N TYR A 10 -8.72 -10.80 15.11
CA TYR A 10 -8.03 -10.40 16.34
C TYR A 10 -7.77 -8.89 16.39
N PRO A 11 -7.72 -8.27 17.58
CA PRO A 11 -7.68 -6.81 17.73
C PRO A 11 -6.40 -6.15 17.17
N TYR A 12 -5.26 -6.84 17.17
CA TYR A 12 -4.00 -6.26 16.73
C TYR A 12 -3.75 -6.53 15.25
N PHE A 13 -4.23 -5.63 14.40
CA PHE A 13 -3.96 -5.63 12.96
C PHE A 13 -2.51 -5.22 12.66
N ILE A 14 -1.64 -6.19 12.37
CA ILE A 14 -0.19 -5.99 12.34
C ILE A 14 0.27 -5.07 11.20
N PRO A 15 -0.19 -5.20 9.94
CA PRO A 15 0.15 -4.25 8.89
C PRO A 15 -0.20 -2.80 9.23
N GLY A 16 -1.35 -2.56 9.85
CA GLY A 16 -1.76 -1.24 10.34
C GLY A 16 -0.81 -0.69 11.40
N ASN A 17 -0.41 -1.53 12.36
CA ASN A 17 0.60 -1.16 13.36
C ASN A 17 1.96 -0.85 12.72
N MET A 18 2.40 -1.65 11.73
CA MET A 18 3.66 -1.40 11.01
C MET A 18 3.67 -0.04 10.32
N LEU A 19 2.57 0.32 9.64
CA LEU A 19 2.42 1.64 9.00
C LEU A 19 2.43 2.77 10.03
N LEU A 20 1.69 2.61 11.15
CA LEU A 20 1.67 3.59 12.23
C LEU A 20 3.06 3.81 12.81
N ILE A 21 3.76 2.74 13.15
CA ILE A 21 5.11 2.79 13.74
C ILE A 21 6.08 3.51 12.78
N ALA A 22 6.13 3.10 11.51
CA ALA A 22 7.01 3.73 10.53
C ALA A 22 6.65 5.21 10.27
N THR A 23 5.39 5.59 10.47
CA THR A 23 4.96 7.00 10.42
C THR A 23 5.44 7.77 11.64
N LEU A 24 5.30 7.20 12.85
CA LEU A 24 5.78 7.80 14.09
C LEU A 24 7.30 8.00 14.07
N GLU A 25 8.07 7.06 13.50
CA GLU A 25 9.53 7.21 13.34
C GLU A 25 9.88 8.44 12.48
N ARG A 26 9.21 8.61 11.34
CA ARG A 26 9.39 9.77 10.47
C ARG A 26 8.98 11.08 11.15
N LEU A 27 7.87 11.08 11.89
CA LEU A 27 7.42 12.25 12.63
C LEU A 27 8.40 12.61 13.76
N ALA A 28 8.89 11.62 14.48
CA ALA A 28 9.89 11.83 15.53
C ALA A 28 11.19 12.44 14.98
N GLU A 29 11.63 11.99 13.80
CA GLU A 29 12.79 12.57 13.10
C GLU A 29 12.51 14.00 12.63
N MET A 30 11.38 14.24 11.96
CA MET A 30 11.03 15.53 11.39
C MET A 30 10.85 16.64 12.44
N TYR A 31 10.31 16.29 13.60
CA TYR A 31 10.00 17.22 14.69
C TYR A 31 10.96 17.10 15.88
N GLU A 32 11.99 16.27 15.78
CA GLU A 32 12.94 15.96 16.86
C GLU A 32 12.24 15.62 18.20
N HIS A 33 11.14 14.87 18.14
CA HIS A 33 10.25 14.63 19.28
C HIS A 33 10.56 13.31 20.01
N GLU A 34 11.20 13.42 21.19
CA GLU A 34 11.73 12.27 21.93
C GLU A 34 10.67 11.25 22.38
N ASP A 35 9.51 11.70 22.88
CA ASP A 35 8.45 10.77 23.32
C ASP A 35 7.83 9.98 22.16
N ILE A 36 7.68 10.60 20.99
CA ILE A 36 7.23 9.91 19.77
C ILE A 36 8.28 8.88 19.34
N ALA A 37 9.57 9.22 19.42
CA ALA A 37 10.65 8.27 19.13
C ALA A 37 10.60 7.05 20.07
N LYS A 38 10.41 7.27 21.38
CA LYS A 38 10.27 6.20 22.37
C LYS A 38 9.06 5.32 22.10
N LEU A 39 7.91 5.92 21.76
CA LEU A 39 6.69 5.19 21.43
C LEU A 39 6.88 4.33 20.17
N ALA A 40 7.47 4.90 19.12
CA ALA A 40 7.72 4.18 17.87
C ALA A 40 8.68 2.99 18.07
N LYS A 41 9.77 3.21 18.82
CA LYS A 41 10.71 2.14 19.20
C LYS A 41 10.03 1.03 20.00
N ALA A 42 9.25 1.38 21.01
CA ALA A 42 8.52 0.41 21.83
C ALA A 42 7.50 -0.39 20.99
N GLY A 43 6.79 0.28 20.08
CA GLY A 43 5.85 -0.37 19.15
C GLY A 43 6.55 -1.35 18.22
N ARG A 44 7.70 -0.97 17.66
CA ARG A 44 8.53 -1.84 16.81
C ARG A 44 8.98 -3.09 17.57
N GLU A 45 9.53 -2.91 18.78
CA GLU A 45 9.93 -4.03 19.64
C GLU A 45 8.75 -4.95 19.98
N ALA A 46 7.56 -4.38 20.20
CA ALA A 46 6.35 -5.15 20.45
C ALA A 46 5.91 -5.98 19.23
N VAL A 47 5.98 -5.45 18.01
CA VAL A 47 5.69 -6.21 16.79
C VAL A 47 6.65 -7.40 16.66
N TYR A 48 7.95 -7.19 16.79
CA TYR A 48 8.91 -8.30 16.69
C TYR A 48 8.74 -9.33 17.82
N ARG A 49 8.30 -8.92 19.01
CA ARG A 49 8.09 -9.81 20.15
C ARG A 49 6.80 -10.61 20.07
N HIS A 50 5.72 -10.01 19.59
CA HIS A 50 4.36 -10.55 19.72
C HIS A 50 3.74 -10.96 18.39
N ALA A 51 4.22 -10.44 17.27
CA ALA A 51 3.67 -10.72 15.95
C ALA A 51 4.57 -11.61 15.09
N VAL A 52 5.76 -11.99 15.57
CA VAL A 52 6.59 -12.99 14.91
C VAL A 52 6.22 -14.36 15.44
N VAL A 53 5.79 -15.25 14.55
CA VAL A 53 5.34 -16.60 14.86
C VAL A 53 6.19 -17.62 14.12
N GLU A 54 6.45 -18.76 14.77
CA GLU A 54 7.20 -19.87 14.18
C GLU A 54 6.29 -20.75 13.34
N ASP A 55 6.61 -20.88 12.04
CA ASP A 55 5.94 -21.80 11.13
C ASP A 55 6.88 -22.95 10.73
N ARG A 56 6.35 -24.18 10.67
CA ARG A 56 7.16 -25.37 10.34
C ARG A 56 7.73 -25.37 8.93
N GLU A 57 7.06 -24.71 7.99
CA GLU A 57 7.42 -24.69 6.57
C GLU A 57 8.22 -23.44 6.22
N PHE A 58 7.78 -22.29 6.72
CA PHE A 58 8.37 -20.99 6.35
C PHE A 58 9.38 -20.46 7.36
N GLY A 59 9.41 -20.98 8.60
CA GLY A 59 10.21 -20.43 9.70
C GLY A 59 9.54 -19.22 10.37
N PRO A 60 10.32 -18.36 11.07
CA PRO A 60 9.77 -17.19 11.74
C PRO A 60 9.25 -16.18 10.71
N MET A 61 8.01 -15.74 10.88
CA MET A 61 7.33 -14.82 9.97
C MET A 61 6.33 -13.92 10.72
N PHE A 62 5.90 -12.82 10.09
CA PHE A 62 4.90 -11.94 10.68
C PHE A 62 3.49 -12.55 10.55
N ALA A 63 2.75 -12.54 11.65
CA ALA A 63 1.32 -12.74 11.66
C ALA A 63 0.59 -11.49 11.12
N PHE A 64 -0.59 -11.71 10.54
CA PHE A 64 -1.44 -10.64 10.02
C PHE A 64 -2.23 -9.95 11.12
N GLU A 65 -2.75 -10.74 12.06
CA GLU A 65 -3.40 -10.26 13.27
C GLU A 65 -2.96 -11.08 14.48
N VAL A 66 -2.96 -10.45 15.66
CA VAL A 66 -2.62 -11.09 16.93
C VAL A 66 -3.69 -10.77 17.98
N GLY A 67 -4.02 -11.75 18.81
CA GLY A 67 -4.95 -11.65 19.94
C GLY A 67 -4.23 -11.45 21.28
N ASP A 68 -5.00 -11.04 22.29
CA ASP A 68 -4.49 -10.77 23.65
C ASP A 68 -3.93 -12.04 24.33
N ASP A 69 -4.39 -13.21 23.93
CA ASP A 69 -4.01 -14.53 24.44
C ASP A 69 -2.85 -15.18 23.66
N GLY A 70 -2.27 -14.46 22.69
CA GLY A 70 -1.23 -14.98 21.80
C GLY A 70 -1.78 -15.79 20.62
N ALA A 71 -3.10 -15.88 20.44
CA ALA A 71 -3.68 -16.37 19.20
C ALA A 71 -3.29 -15.45 18.03
N PHE A 72 -3.23 -16.00 16.83
CA PHE A 72 -2.80 -15.25 15.65
C PHE A 72 -3.51 -15.71 14.38
N LEU A 73 -3.58 -14.81 13.40
CA LEU A 73 -4.06 -15.07 12.06
C LEU A 73 -2.89 -14.97 11.08
N LEU A 74 -2.66 -16.05 10.33
CA LEU A 74 -1.75 -16.04 9.19
C LEU A 74 -2.54 -15.71 7.92
N TYR A 75 -2.28 -14.55 7.35
CA TYR A 75 -3.02 -14.04 6.19
C TYR A 75 -2.22 -12.95 5.48
N ASP A 76 -2.59 -12.64 4.25
CA ASP A 76 -2.33 -11.34 3.63
C ASP A 76 -3.28 -11.16 2.44
N HIS A 77 -3.62 -9.91 2.13
CA HIS A 77 -4.61 -9.58 1.10
C HIS A 77 -4.22 -8.33 0.29
N SER A 78 -5.06 -7.98 -0.68
CA SER A 78 -4.79 -6.89 -1.63
C SER A 78 -4.83 -5.48 -1.05
N ASP A 79 -5.72 -5.20 -0.10
CA ASP A 79 -5.81 -3.87 0.51
C ASP A 79 -4.60 -3.51 1.36
N ILE A 80 -4.21 -2.24 1.32
CA ILE A 80 -3.01 -1.70 1.97
C ILE A 80 -3.44 -0.87 3.20
N PRO A 81 -2.81 -0.99 4.38
CA PRO A 81 -1.59 -1.74 4.64
C PRO A 81 -1.77 -3.25 4.68
N ASN A 82 -0.85 -3.97 4.05
CA ASN A 82 -0.69 -5.42 4.06
C ASN A 82 0.77 -5.77 4.39
N LEU A 83 1.04 -7.05 4.70
CA LEU A 83 2.38 -7.47 5.13
C LEU A 83 3.42 -7.29 4.01
N ILE A 84 3.06 -7.57 2.75
CA ILE A 84 3.93 -7.32 1.60
C ILE A 84 4.36 -5.85 1.46
N SER A 85 3.54 -4.89 1.89
CA SER A 85 3.87 -3.46 1.86
C SER A 85 4.80 -3.00 3.00
N ALA A 86 5.15 -3.86 3.96
CA ALA A 86 5.92 -3.46 5.14
C ALA A 86 7.28 -2.80 4.79
N THR A 87 7.95 -3.29 3.75
CA THR A 87 9.20 -2.69 3.26
C THR A 87 9.00 -1.32 2.63
N ARG A 88 7.87 -1.09 1.96
CA ARG A 88 7.54 0.21 1.37
C ARG A 88 7.25 1.26 2.44
N PHE A 89 6.65 0.86 3.55
CA PHE A 89 6.48 1.75 4.71
C PHE A 89 7.81 2.10 5.36
N GLY A 90 8.88 1.34 5.11
CA GLY A 90 10.14 1.45 5.85
C GLY A 90 10.06 0.77 7.21
N PHE A 91 9.09 -0.14 7.42
CA PHE A 91 9.02 -0.89 8.67
C PHE A 91 10.18 -1.86 8.76
N CYS A 92 10.34 -2.80 7.82
CA CYS A 92 11.48 -3.74 7.82
C CYS A 92 12.36 -3.53 6.58
N ALA A 93 13.59 -4.02 6.66
CA ALA A 93 14.47 -4.09 5.51
C ALA A 93 14.00 -5.17 4.53
N GLN A 94 14.31 -5.01 3.25
CA GLN A 94 13.92 -5.99 2.24
C GLN A 94 14.56 -7.37 2.48
N ASP A 95 15.79 -7.40 2.99
CA ASP A 95 16.54 -8.60 3.31
C ASP A 95 16.30 -9.11 4.74
N ASP A 96 15.34 -8.54 5.47
CA ASP A 96 14.93 -9.07 6.77
C ASP A 96 14.46 -10.53 6.59
N PRO A 97 15.08 -11.51 7.26
CA PRO A 97 14.73 -12.92 7.11
C PRO A 97 13.28 -13.22 7.50
N ILE A 98 12.72 -12.50 8.48
CA ILE A 98 11.32 -12.67 8.90
C ILE A 98 10.39 -12.18 7.78
N TYR A 99 10.71 -11.05 7.17
CA TYR A 99 9.96 -10.55 6.01
C TYR A 99 10.06 -11.50 4.81
N GLN A 100 11.25 -12.03 4.51
CA GLN A 100 11.44 -13.00 3.43
C GLN A 100 10.65 -14.30 3.63
N ASN A 101 10.57 -14.80 4.87
CA ASN A 101 9.72 -15.93 5.21
C ASN A 101 8.23 -15.59 5.08
N THR A 102 7.85 -14.39 5.49
CA THR A 102 6.48 -13.87 5.33
C THR A 102 6.10 -13.82 3.85
N LEU A 103 6.98 -13.36 2.95
CA LEU A 103 6.73 -13.35 1.50
C LEU A 103 6.49 -14.74 0.92
N LYS A 104 7.28 -15.74 1.35
CA LYS A 104 7.08 -17.14 0.93
C LYS A 104 5.70 -17.65 1.35
N PHE A 105 5.26 -17.30 2.57
CA PHE A 105 3.92 -17.64 3.04
C PHE A 105 2.82 -16.94 2.21
N ILE A 106 2.96 -15.62 1.99
CA ILE A 106 1.99 -14.78 1.25
C ILE A 106 1.68 -15.38 -0.12
N TYR A 107 2.73 -15.81 -0.83
CA TYR A 107 2.64 -16.41 -2.18
C TYR A 107 2.59 -17.94 -2.17
N SER A 108 2.05 -18.53 -1.11
CA SER A 108 1.81 -19.98 -1.01
C SER A 108 0.32 -20.33 -1.05
N ALA A 109 0.02 -21.61 -1.32
CA ALA A 109 -1.34 -22.13 -1.21
C ALA A 109 -1.93 -22.08 0.22
N ARG A 110 -1.12 -21.75 1.24
CA ARG A 110 -1.59 -21.63 2.63
C ARG A 110 -2.22 -20.27 2.92
N ASN A 111 -1.84 -19.21 2.19
CA ASN A 111 -2.52 -17.93 2.29
C ASN A 111 -3.84 -17.96 1.51
N GLN A 112 -4.99 -17.79 2.19
CA GLN A 112 -6.29 -17.83 1.51
C GLN A 112 -6.48 -16.65 0.55
N GLY A 113 -5.80 -15.52 0.80
CA GLY A 113 -5.81 -14.33 -0.05
C GLY A 113 -5.05 -14.53 -1.36
N TYR A 114 -4.24 -15.59 -1.48
CA TYR A 114 -3.56 -15.95 -2.72
C TYR A 114 -4.09 -17.26 -3.34
N ARG A 115 -4.36 -18.27 -2.51
CA ARG A 115 -4.72 -19.64 -2.95
C ARG A 115 -5.78 -19.68 -4.05
N GLY A 116 -6.83 -18.88 -3.92
CA GLY A 116 -7.97 -18.92 -4.83
C GLY A 116 -7.71 -18.38 -6.24
N THR A 117 -6.60 -17.68 -6.44
CA THR A 117 -6.23 -17.07 -7.72
C THR A 117 -5.08 -17.80 -8.43
N MET A 118 -4.43 -18.75 -7.76
CA MET A 118 -3.23 -19.46 -8.24
C MET A 118 -3.45 -20.26 -9.54
N ASP A 119 -4.67 -20.68 -9.82
CA ASP A 119 -5.09 -21.40 -11.04
C ASP A 119 -5.41 -20.44 -12.22
N GLY A 120 -5.36 -19.13 -11.99
CA GLY A 120 -5.58 -18.11 -13.00
C GLY A 120 -4.29 -17.66 -13.70
N LYS A 121 -4.43 -17.19 -14.95
CA LYS A 121 -3.35 -16.48 -15.68
C LYS A 121 -2.81 -15.31 -14.84
N TYR A 122 -3.69 -14.67 -14.08
CA TYR A 122 -3.41 -13.46 -13.32
C TYR A 122 -3.38 -13.70 -11.81
N GLY A 123 -2.91 -14.88 -11.37
CA GLY A 123 -2.80 -15.21 -9.95
C GLY A 123 -2.01 -14.16 -9.17
N GLU A 124 -2.67 -13.58 -8.17
CA GLU A 124 -2.19 -12.53 -7.28
C GLU A 124 -3.12 -12.42 -6.06
N LEU A 125 -2.75 -11.61 -5.07
CA LEU A 125 -3.59 -11.34 -3.90
C LEU A 125 -5.02 -10.92 -4.26
N CYS A 126 -5.94 -11.36 -3.41
CA CYS A 126 -7.34 -11.00 -3.34
C CYS A 126 -7.75 -10.84 -1.86
N ASP A 127 -8.94 -10.31 -1.61
CA ASP A 127 -9.48 -10.18 -0.26
C ASP A 127 -9.81 -11.53 0.40
N GLY A 128 -9.92 -12.62 -0.39
CA GLY A 128 -10.14 -14.00 0.10
C GLY A 128 -11.39 -14.19 0.98
N SER A 129 -12.23 -13.16 1.12
CA SER A 129 -13.46 -13.17 1.88
C SER A 129 -14.56 -13.96 1.18
N LYS A 130 -15.48 -14.53 1.96
CA LYS A 130 -16.57 -15.39 1.44
C LYS A 130 -17.56 -14.64 0.54
N THR A 131 -17.55 -13.31 0.60
CA THR A 131 -18.49 -12.43 -0.12
C THR A 131 -18.02 -12.09 -1.52
N MET A 132 -16.79 -12.42 -1.89
CA MET A 132 -16.20 -12.04 -3.18
C MET A 132 -15.63 -13.25 -3.92
N PRO A 133 -15.74 -13.28 -5.27
CA PRO A 133 -15.09 -14.33 -6.05
C PRO A 133 -13.58 -14.33 -5.76
N TYR A 134 -12.97 -15.51 -5.74
CA TYR A 134 -11.51 -15.67 -5.65
C TYR A 134 -10.84 -15.07 -6.90
N SER A 135 -10.75 -13.75 -6.92
CA SER A 135 -10.41 -12.94 -8.06
C SER A 135 -9.39 -11.89 -7.63
N PRO A 136 -8.26 -11.76 -8.34
CA PRO A 136 -7.18 -10.89 -7.95
C PRO A 136 -7.56 -9.43 -8.08
N TRP A 137 -6.91 -8.58 -7.28
CA TRP A 137 -7.10 -7.14 -7.32
C TRP A 137 -5.85 -6.48 -7.90
N PRO A 138 -5.98 -5.53 -8.86
CA PRO A 138 -4.87 -4.73 -9.33
C PRO A 138 -4.12 -4.01 -8.19
N LEU A 139 -4.78 -3.69 -7.08
CA LEU A 139 -4.13 -3.09 -5.91
C LEU A 139 -3.10 -4.05 -5.27
N GLY A 140 -3.41 -5.35 -5.18
CA GLY A 140 -2.47 -6.36 -4.70
C GLY A 140 -1.26 -6.50 -5.62
N ALA A 141 -1.50 -6.48 -6.94
CA ALA A 141 -0.45 -6.47 -7.96
C ALA A 141 0.47 -5.24 -7.85
N MET A 142 -0.12 -4.06 -7.60
CA MET A 142 0.64 -2.83 -7.38
C MET A 142 1.44 -2.89 -6.07
N SER A 143 0.87 -3.45 -5.02
CA SER A 143 1.55 -3.71 -3.75
C SER A 143 2.77 -4.61 -3.95
N HIS A 144 2.62 -5.69 -4.72
CA HIS A 144 3.71 -6.59 -5.09
C HIS A 144 4.76 -5.92 -5.99
N LEU A 145 4.33 -5.14 -6.98
CA LEU A 145 5.27 -4.44 -7.86
C LEU A 145 6.10 -3.39 -7.09
N MET A 146 5.47 -2.73 -6.12
CA MET A 146 6.09 -1.66 -5.32
C MET A 146 6.79 -2.18 -4.07
N SER A 147 6.50 -3.42 -3.65
CA SER A 147 7.31 -4.09 -2.65
C SER A 147 8.67 -4.33 -3.28
N CYS A 148 9.75 -3.98 -2.56
CA CYS A 148 11.08 -3.97 -3.17
C CYS A 148 11.56 -5.39 -3.55
N CYS A 149 10.75 -6.43 -3.36
CA CYS A 149 11.11 -7.85 -3.51
C CYS A 149 10.75 -8.50 -4.84
N ALA A 150 9.98 -7.86 -5.73
CA ALA A 150 9.66 -8.46 -7.03
C ALA A 150 10.93 -8.60 -7.90
N SER A 151 11.17 -9.80 -8.43
CA SER A 151 12.19 -10.01 -9.45
C SER A 151 11.85 -9.24 -10.74
N ARG A 152 12.84 -9.05 -11.62
CA ARG A 152 12.62 -8.38 -12.91
C ARG A 152 11.54 -9.07 -13.75
N GLU A 153 11.49 -10.41 -13.68
CA GLU A 153 10.52 -11.22 -14.42
C GLU A 153 9.11 -11.08 -13.84
N GLU A 154 8.98 -11.12 -12.51
CA GLU A 154 7.71 -10.88 -11.82
C GLU A 154 7.20 -9.46 -12.07
N ALA A 155 8.07 -8.45 -11.94
CA ALA A 155 7.73 -7.05 -12.20
C ALA A 155 7.22 -6.88 -13.64
N ARG A 156 7.88 -7.52 -14.62
CA ARG A 156 7.43 -7.49 -16.02
C ARG A 156 6.05 -8.13 -16.17
N ARG A 157 5.83 -9.32 -15.59
CA ARG A 157 4.54 -10.02 -15.61
C ARG A 157 3.42 -9.16 -15.02
N LEU A 158 3.68 -8.54 -13.87
CA LEU A 158 2.73 -7.66 -13.17
C LEU A 158 2.38 -6.44 -14.02
N VAL A 159 3.38 -5.77 -14.61
CA VAL A 159 3.15 -4.60 -15.47
C VAL A 159 2.36 -4.97 -16.73
N GLU A 160 2.70 -6.09 -17.37
CA GLU A 160 1.97 -6.58 -18.56
C GLU A 160 0.52 -6.89 -18.21
N TRP A 161 0.28 -7.56 -17.08
CA TRP A 161 -1.06 -7.83 -16.59
C TRP A 161 -1.84 -6.54 -16.25
N LEU A 162 -1.26 -5.64 -15.47
CA LEU A 162 -1.89 -4.36 -15.11
C LEU A 162 -2.30 -3.56 -16.35
N ARG A 163 -1.46 -3.58 -17.40
CA ARG A 163 -1.79 -2.96 -18.70
C ARG A 163 -2.98 -3.64 -19.39
N GLU A 164 -3.07 -4.96 -19.34
CA GLU A 164 -4.18 -5.74 -19.90
C GLU A 164 -5.51 -5.51 -19.15
N CYS A 165 -5.45 -5.13 -17.87
CA CYS A 165 -6.61 -4.85 -17.03
C CYS A 165 -7.11 -3.40 -17.07
N LEU A 166 -6.44 -2.51 -17.83
CA LEU A 166 -6.91 -1.14 -17.98
C LEU A 166 -8.28 -1.11 -18.65
N THR A 167 -9.22 -0.40 -18.03
CA THR A 167 -10.52 -0.13 -18.62
C THR A 167 -10.39 0.88 -19.77
N PRO A 168 -11.43 1.06 -20.62
CA PRO A 168 -11.38 2.05 -21.71
C PRO A 168 -11.10 3.49 -21.26
N SER A 169 -11.33 3.82 -19.99
CA SER A 169 -10.98 5.12 -19.39
C SER A 169 -9.54 5.20 -18.89
N LEU A 170 -8.70 4.19 -19.18
CA LEU A 170 -7.31 4.05 -18.73
C LEU A 170 -7.19 4.02 -17.21
N GLN A 171 -8.13 3.34 -16.56
CA GLN A 171 -8.17 3.17 -15.11
C GLN A 171 -8.08 1.69 -14.76
N LEU A 172 -7.57 1.39 -13.57
CA LEU A 172 -7.57 0.04 -13.03
C LEU A 172 -8.87 -0.19 -12.25
N PRO A 173 -9.47 -1.39 -12.33
CA PRO A 173 -10.60 -1.76 -11.50
C PRO A 173 -10.15 -2.21 -10.10
N GLU A 174 -11.11 -2.47 -9.21
CA GLU A 174 -10.83 -3.15 -7.93
C GLU A 174 -10.58 -4.64 -8.12
N ILE A 175 -11.43 -5.31 -8.91
CA ILE A 175 -11.37 -6.77 -9.09
C ILE A 175 -11.35 -7.10 -10.57
N VAL A 176 -10.52 -8.08 -10.93
CA VAL A 176 -10.49 -8.65 -12.28
C VAL A 176 -10.67 -10.16 -12.24
N ASP A 177 -11.23 -10.71 -13.31
CA ASP A 177 -11.30 -12.16 -13.50
C ASP A 177 -9.90 -12.76 -13.62
N LYS A 178 -9.62 -13.79 -12.83
CA LYS A 178 -8.29 -14.42 -12.74
C LYS A 178 -7.82 -15.09 -14.03
N HIS A 179 -8.71 -15.42 -14.97
CA HIS A 179 -8.36 -16.08 -16.23
C HIS A 179 -8.29 -15.10 -17.41
N THR A 180 -9.20 -14.12 -17.45
CA THR A 180 -9.41 -13.21 -18.58
C THR A 180 -8.89 -11.80 -18.35
N GLY A 181 -8.75 -11.39 -17.08
CA GLY A 181 -8.30 -10.04 -16.70
C GLY A 181 -9.39 -8.98 -16.87
N GLN A 182 -10.60 -9.41 -17.24
CA GLN A 182 -11.74 -8.50 -17.39
C GLN A 182 -12.17 -7.97 -16.03
N PRO A 183 -12.48 -6.67 -15.91
CA PRO A 183 -13.01 -6.11 -14.66
C PRO A 183 -14.31 -6.80 -14.25
N ILE A 184 -14.42 -7.14 -12.97
CA ILE A 184 -15.62 -7.72 -12.35
C ILE A 184 -16.37 -6.64 -11.55
N GLN A 185 -15.65 -5.79 -10.82
CA GLN A 185 -16.22 -4.80 -9.90
C GLN A 185 -15.38 -3.52 -9.86
N ARG A 186 -16.07 -2.40 -9.57
CA ARG A 186 -15.50 -1.04 -9.49
C ARG A 186 -14.52 -0.76 -10.63
N TYR A 187 -15.07 -0.67 -11.84
CA TYR A 187 -14.33 -0.44 -13.09
C TYR A 187 -13.44 0.82 -13.04
N TRP A 188 -13.74 1.74 -12.14
CA TRP A 188 -12.91 2.90 -11.85
C TRP A 188 -12.50 2.92 -10.38
N PHE A 189 -11.28 2.48 -10.11
CA PHE A 189 -10.67 2.56 -8.79
C PHE A 189 -9.37 3.36 -8.85
N GLY A 190 -9.43 4.62 -8.44
CA GLY A 190 -8.33 5.56 -8.62
C GLY A 190 -7.04 5.20 -7.86
N TRP A 191 -7.13 4.41 -6.79
CA TRP A 191 -5.98 4.09 -5.95
C TRP A 191 -4.91 3.25 -6.68
N PRO A 192 -5.20 2.05 -7.23
CA PRO A 192 -4.20 1.31 -7.99
C PRO A 192 -3.68 2.09 -9.20
N THR A 193 -4.51 2.92 -9.85
CA THR A 193 -4.07 3.80 -10.94
C THR A 193 -3.08 4.87 -10.47
N ALA A 194 -3.32 5.49 -9.30
CA ALA A 194 -2.38 6.42 -8.70
C ALA A 194 -1.05 5.74 -8.35
N MET A 195 -1.09 4.51 -7.82
CA MET A 195 0.13 3.71 -7.56
C MET A 195 0.90 3.39 -8.84
N MET A 196 0.20 3.04 -9.93
CA MET A 196 0.83 2.81 -11.23
C MET A 196 1.55 4.07 -11.73
N LEU A 197 0.92 5.24 -11.59
CA LEU A 197 1.56 6.52 -11.92
C LEU A 197 2.78 6.81 -11.03
N MET A 198 2.68 6.55 -9.72
CA MET A 198 3.83 6.67 -8.81
C MET A 198 4.99 5.78 -9.26
N ALA A 199 4.75 4.49 -9.50
CA ALA A 199 5.78 3.56 -9.94
C ALA A 199 6.44 3.99 -11.28
N TYR A 200 5.64 4.50 -12.21
CA TYR A 200 6.14 5.05 -13.48
C TYR A 200 7.04 6.27 -13.27
N VAL A 201 6.63 7.23 -12.45
CA VAL A 201 7.43 8.41 -12.10
C VAL A 201 8.73 8.01 -11.40
N GLU A 202 8.67 7.10 -10.42
CA GLU A 202 9.87 6.65 -9.70
C GLU A 202 10.87 5.97 -10.65
N THR A 203 10.37 5.18 -11.59
CA THR A 203 11.19 4.44 -12.55
C THR A 203 11.81 5.36 -13.62
N LEU A 204 11.03 6.24 -14.23
CA LEU A 204 11.51 7.09 -15.32
C LEU A 204 12.32 8.28 -14.85
N CYS A 205 11.90 8.92 -13.76
CA CYS A 205 12.59 10.09 -13.23
C CYS A 205 13.75 9.70 -12.31
N GLY A 206 13.86 8.42 -11.91
CA GLY A 206 14.86 7.97 -10.94
C GLY A 206 14.67 8.57 -9.54
N VAL A 207 13.50 9.15 -9.26
CA VAL A 207 13.16 9.80 -7.99
C VAL A 207 12.41 8.80 -7.12
N LYS A 208 12.98 8.34 -6.01
CA LYS A 208 12.22 7.54 -5.03
C LYS A 208 11.33 8.47 -4.20
N LEU A 209 10.03 8.42 -4.44
CA LEU A 209 9.07 9.20 -3.65
C LEU A 209 9.08 8.65 -2.22
N GLY A 210 9.49 9.48 -1.25
CA GLY A 210 9.46 9.16 0.18
C GLY A 210 10.77 8.67 0.81
N LYS A 211 11.91 8.60 0.09
CA LYS A 211 13.23 8.34 0.71
C LYS A 211 14.09 9.59 0.90
N ASP A 212 13.97 10.58 0.00
CA ASP A 212 14.73 11.85 0.06
C ASP A 212 13.80 13.06 -0.04
N ILE A 213 12.63 13.00 0.60
CA ILE A 213 11.79 14.19 0.75
C ILE A 213 12.29 14.93 1.97
N ARG A 214 13.27 15.82 1.78
CA ARG A 214 13.48 16.91 2.74
C ARG A 214 12.31 17.87 2.56
N LEU A 215 11.29 17.69 3.38
CA LEU A 215 10.41 18.80 3.68
C LEU A 215 11.27 19.76 4.49
N GLU A 216 11.62 20.91 3.93
CA GLU A 216 11.93 22.04 4.81
C GLU A 216 10.77 22.11 5.81
N PRO A 217 11.05 22.29 7.12
CA PRO A 217 9.98 22.38 8.09
C PRO A 217 8.97 23.35 7.51
N LEU A 218 7.78 22.82 7.22
CA LEU A 218 6.62 23.65 7.01
C LEU A 218 6.46 24.33 8.38
N ALA A 219 7.10 25.48 8.52
CA ALA A 219 6.42 26.62 9.09
C ALA A 219 5.38 26.93 8.02
N PRO A 220 4.13 26.43 8.10
CA PRO A 220 3.09 27.00 7.27
C PRO A 220 3.12 28.49 7.62
N ALA A 221 3.71 29.28 6.74
CA ALA A 221 3.51 30.71 6.70
C ALA A 221 2.08 30.92 6.17
N GLY A 222 1.10 30.43 6.93
CA GLY A 222 -0.29 30.35 6.56
C GLY A 222 -0.59 29.43 5.39
N TRP A 223 -1.70 28.70 5.45
CA TRP A 223 -2.46 28.37 4.24
C TRP A 223 -3.29 29.60 3.79
N ASP A 224 -2.76 30.79 4.05
CA ASP A 224 -3.52 32.04 4.00
C ASP A 224 -3.65 32.51 2.55
N GLU A 225 -2.72 32.14 1.66
CA GLU A 225 -2.84 32.42 0.22
C GLU A 225 -2.12 31.38 -0.67
N TYR A 226 -2.84 30.75 -1.59
CA TYR A 226 -2.32 29.90 -2.67
C TYR A 226 -2.83 30.40 -4.03
N ARG A 227 -1.98 30.38 -5.05
CA ARG A 227 -2.36 30.68 -6.45
C ARG A 227 -1.97 29.52 -7.36
N SER A 228 -2.91 29.03 -8.15
CA SER A 228 -2.64 28.01 -9.16
C SER A 228 -1.80 28.57 -10.31
N PRO A 229 -1.18 27.72 -11.16
CA PRO A 229 -0.77 28.11 -12.51
C PRO A 229 -1.95 28.69 -13.32
N ILE A 230 -1.64 29.41 -14.41
CA ILE A 230 -2.67 29.95 -15.32
C ILE A 230 -3.38 28.79 -16.02
N LEU A 231 -4.68 28.69 -15.81
CA LEU A 231 -5.56 27.70 -16.43
C LEU A 231 -6.23 28.33 -17.65
N THR A 232 -6.35 27.56 -18.73
CA THR A 232 -7.17 27.92 -19.90
C THR A 232 -8.30 26.91 -20.04
N ILE A 233 -9.55 27.31 -19.78
CA ILE A 233 -10.73 26.44 -19.87
C ILE A 233 -11.79 27.14 -20.73
N ARG A 234 -12.23 26.48 -21.81
CA ARG A 234 -13.23 27.01 -22.76
C ARG A 234 -12.86 28.40 -23.33
N GLY A 235 -11.57 28.64 -23.55
CA GLY A 235 -11.06 29.91 -24.07
C GLY A 235 -10.86 31.01 -23.03
N GLU A 236 -11.26 30.78 -21.78
CA GLU A 236 -11.06 31.73 -20.69
C GLU A 236 -9.78 31.40 -19.91
N ARG A 237 -8.99 32.44 -19.62
CA ARG A 237 -7.73 32.34 -18.88
C ARG A 237 -7.90 32.89 -17.46
N PHE A 238 -7.56 32.10 -16.46
CA PHE A 238 -7.68 32.49 -15.06
C PHE A 238 -6.75 31.70 -14.15
N GLN A 239 -6.55 32.17 -12.92
CA GLN A 239 -5.94 31.43 -11.82
C GLN A 239 -6.98 31.14 -10.75
N VAL A 240 -6.82 30.02 -10.05
CA VAL A 240 -7.55 29.74 -8.81
C VAL A 240 -6.73 30.31 -7.66
N VAL A 241 -7.35 31.17 -6.86
CA VAL A 241 -6.77 31.74 -5.66
C VAL A 241 -7.50 31.18 -4.46
N VAL A 242 -6.78 30.55 -3.53
CA VAL A 242 -7.30 30.12 -2.24
C VAL A 242 -6.76 31.08 -1.20
N LYS A 243 -7.64 31.86 -0.56
CA LYS A 243 -7.26 32.79 0.50
C LYS A 243 -8.16 32.58 1.71
N ASP A 244 -7.58 32.46 2.91
CA ASP A 244 -8.32 32.22 4.16
C ASP A 244 -9.32 31.04 4.04
N GLY A 245 -8.90 29.96 3.38
CA GLY A 245 -9.72 28.76 3.14
C GLY A 245 -10.83 28.91 2.07
N LYS A 246 -10.92 30.05 1.37
CA LYS A 246 -11.91 30.28 0.30
C LYS A 246 -11.26 30.30 -1.08
N ALA A 247 -11.77 29.47 -1.99
CA ALA A 247 -11.35 29.46 -3.39
C ALA A 247 -12.13 30.48 -4.22
N SER A 248 -11.42 31.25 -5.05
CA SER A 248 -11.99 32.23 -5.98
C SER A 248 -11.24 32.22 -7.31
N LYS A 249 -11.90 32.73 -8.36
CA LYS A 249 -11.32 32.88 -9.69
C LYS A 249 -10.70 34.26 -9.81
N ALA A 250 -9.40 34.33 -10.06
CA ALA A 250 -8.72 35.56 -10.45
C ALA A 250 -8.52 35.56 -11.98
N ALA A 251 -9.03 36.59 -12.65
CA ALA A 251 -8.70 36.83 -14.05
C ALA A 251 -7.18 37.08 -14.19
N VAL A 252 -6.61 36.62 -15.30
CA VAL A 252 -5.19 36.75 -15.64
C VAL A 252 -5.05 37.70 -16.81
#